data_AF-A0A1Q7ITI0-F1
#
_entry.id   AF-A0A1Q7ITI0-F1
#
_cell.length_a   1.000
_cell.length_b   1.000
_cell.length_c   1.000
_cell.angle_alpha   90.00
_cell.angle_beta   90.00
_cell.angle_gamma   90.00
#
_symmetry.space_group_name_H-M   'P 1'
#
loop_
_entity.id
_entity.type
_entity.pdbx_description
1 polymer ?
#
loop_
_entity_poly.entity_id
_entity_poly.type
_entity_poly.pdbx_seq_one_letter_code
_entity_poly.pdbx_strand_id
1 'polypeptide(L)'
;MREAEGRVPLPGRGAAEPALPDRYRIKRDDTGAVLTCVEAPTVSVRVQHGFTVTAAAARSAAPGSVFLDGAAQGEPFLDPKREVYNLDHHEACVRSFLLATCEQAMVLVRKGLDLRKREWTVYANDADLDTVLAIWVLLNHLRLDDGSTETRARVMPLVRLQGVIDAQGLDMQDMSALPPELLAEIQACIDELREPELALKRRGRWGESDLVGYTADRLRAIDRLVYSPTHFDDVTDVEQLARVEITNGSVAVVCRSKAGIYEVERQLRRLHGKRLGVIVLRTGAATYTLRQVNPYLPTSLERFYTHLNLVDPGAGGHRSANRWGGSTEIGGSPRATGTRLAPEEIARVCQQAFRPPALVQRLRRIAGAALGSAGILLAALASAFLPGLIGRGAGAPSGLAASPAQFSVLLVTLGGALLLIRGLRAPGLYGLRRPAGLDWCILLPSAIFGALAGGVWIPVPATTPVPGWLEPLGVLTLPLAAEVIFRGLLHGGLVASFAVQECGGPWLLSCPVILSAGFYALWGAILRHPAISLTQATTGGPDSTLPLLGALLFGAAAGMARERSESIAVSILLHWIGVAAVLLAPYLGSLV
;
A
#
# COMPACT_ATOMS: atom_id res chain seq x y z
N MET A 1 -50.04 -33.04 20.78
CA MET A 1 -50.45 -32.87 19.37
C MET A 1 -50.59 -31.38 19.07
N ARG A 2 -49.44 -30.71 18.98
CA ARG A 2 -49.20 -29.34 18.49
C ARG A 2 -47.76 -29.36 17.99
N GLU A 3 -47.49 -28.57 16.95
CA GLU A 3 -46.19 -28.34 16.29
C GLU A 3 -45.81 -29.33 15.17
N ALA A 4 -46.51 -29.16 14.03
CA ALA A 4 -45.99 -29.50 12.69
C ALA A 4 -46.00 -28.27 11.76
N GLU A 5 -46.02 -27.06 12.32
CA GLU A 5 -45.99 -25.79 11.58
C GLU A 5 -44.65 -25.10 11.85
N GLY A 6 -43.72 -25.24 10.92
CA GLY A 6 -42.37 -24.66 11.02
C GLY A 6 -41.31 -25.30 10.11
N ARG A 7 -41.66 -26.25 9.24
CA ARG A 7 -40.72 -26.79 8.26
C ARG A 7 -40.60 -25.80 7.11
N VAL A 8 -39.41 -25.25 6.93
CA VAL A 8 -39.06 -24.48 5.74
C VAL A 8 -38.78 -25.50 4.62
N PRO A 9 -39.61 -25.60 3.57
CA PRO A 9 -39.38 -26.56 2.49
C PRO A 9 -38.11 -26.21 1.72
N LEU A 10 -37.40 -27.23 1.20
CA LEU A 10 -36.44 -27.01 0.13
C LEU A 10 -37.18 -26.44 -1.10
N PRO A 11 -36.59 -25.47 -1.82
CA PRO A 11 -37.28 -24.82 -2.94
C PRO A 11 -37.73 -25.86 -3.99
N GLY A 12 -39.03 -25.85 -4.30
CA GLY A 12 -39.62 -26.74 -5.30
C GLY A 12 -39.21 -26.34 -6.70
N ARG A 13 -38.77 -27.31 -7.53
CA ARG A 13 -38.47 -27.12 -8.95
C ARG A 13 -39.76 -26.78 -9.71
N GLY A 14 -40.10 -25.50 -9.85
CA GLY A 14 -41.39 -25.12 -10.43
C GLY A 14 -41.63 -23.63 -10.71
N ALA A 15 -40.62 -22.88 -11.14
CA ALA A 15 -40.74 -21.62 -11.90
C ALA A 15 -39.32 -21.21 -12.32
N ALA A 16 -39.18 -20.34 -13.34
CA ALA A 16 -37.90 -19.72 -13.67
C ALA A 16 -37.52 -18.73 -12.54
N GLU A 17 -37.05 -19.25 -11.41
CA GLU A 17 -36.53 -18.44 -10.32
C GLU A 17 -35.32 -17.63 -10.80
N PRO A 18 -35.17 -16.38 -10.36
CA PRO A 18 -33.99 -15.59 -10.68
C PRO A 18 -32.75 -16.36 -10.21
N ALA A 19 -31.75 -16.47 -11.09
CA ALA A 19 -30.53 -17.21 -10.78
C ALA A 19 -29.80 -16.62 -9.57
N LEU A 20 -29.31 -17.49 -8.68
CA LEU A 20 -28.46 -17.06 -7.56
C LEU A 20 -27.21 -16.31 -8.07
N PRO A 21 -26.73 -15.29 -7.34
CA PRO A 21 -25.53 -14.56 -7.73
C PRO A 21 -24.28 -15.46 -7.70
N ASP A 22 -23.39 -15.31 -8.69
CA ASP A 22 -22.11 -16.01 -8.66
C ASP A 22 -21.12 -15.32 -7.71
N ARG A 23 -20.97 -15.91 -6.53
CA ARG A 23 -20.16 -15.38 -5.42
C ARG A 23 -18.76 -15.99 -5.33
N TYR A 24 -18.48 -17.05 -6.07
CA TYR A 24 -17.20 -17.75 -6.04
C TYR A 24 -16.30 -17.33 -7.20
N ARG A 25 -15.10 -16.86 -6.89
CA ARG A 25 -14.13 -16.36 -7.88
C ARG A 25 -12.83 -17.13 -7.80
N ILE A 26 -12.37 -17.60 -8.95
CA ILE A 26 -11.05 -18.22 -9.10
C ILE A 26 -10.08 -17.14 -9.57
N LYS A 27 -9.01 -16.95 -8.79
CA LYS A 27 -7.90 -16.05 -9.09
C LYS A 27 -6.63 -16.88 -9.28
N ARG A 28 -5.63 -16.32 -9.95
CA ARG A 28 -4.29 -16.91 -10.00
C ARG A 28 -3.32 -15.98 -9.29
N ASP A 29 -2.47 -16.56 -8.45
CA ASP A 29 -1.33 -15.91 -7.84
C ASP A 29 -0.03 -16.67 -8.12
N ASP A 30 1.08 -16.20 -7.57
CA ASP A 30 2.42 -16.78 -7.76
C ASP A 30 2.52 -18.25 -7.31
N THR A 31 1.57 -18.71 -6.51
CA THR A 31 1.53 -20.06 -5.91
C THR A 31 0.42 -20.94 -6.50
N GLY A 32 -0.35 -20.45 -7.48
CA GLY A 32 -1.35 -21.22 -8.22
C GLY A 32 -2.75 -20.61 -8.23
N ALA A 33 -3.74 -21.45 -8.54
CA ALA A 33 -5.15 -21.05 -8.51
C ALA A 33 -5.67 -20.97 -7.07
N VAL A 34 -6.45 -19.93 -6.77
CA VAL A 34 -7.06 -19.69 -5.46
C VAL A 34 -8.54 -19.39 -5.65
N LEU A 35 -9.37 -20.09 -4.88
CA LEU A 35 -10.80 -19.84 -4.80
C LEU A 35 -11.08 -18.84 -3.68
N THR A 36 -11.94 -17.87 -3.96
CA THR A 36 -12.37 -16.82 -3.01
C THR A 36 -13.88 -16.64 -3.07
N CYS A 37 -14.48 -16.18 -1.98
CA CYS A 37 -15.90 -15.82 -1.92
C CYS A 37 -16.06 -14.32 -1.66
N VAL A 38 -16.99 -13.66 -2.36
CA VAL A 38 -17.27 -12.22 -2.16
C VAL A 38 -17.81 -11.90 -0.76
N GLU A 39 -18.49 -12.87 -0.12
CA GLU A 39 -19.01 -12.73 1.25
C GLU A 39 -18.01 -13.19 2.33
N ALA A 40 -16.88 -13.76 1.95
CA ALA A 40 -15.77 -14.11 2.86
C ALA A 40 -14.42 -13.66 2.27
N PRO A 41 -14.20 -12.34 2.09
CA PRO A 41 -13.03 -11.80 1.38
C PRO A 41 -11.70 -11.97 2.15
N THR A 42 -11.76 -12.49 3.38
CA THR A 42 -10.60 -12.84 4.20
C THR A 42 -10.20 -14.30 4.09
N VAL A 43 -10.98 -15.13 3.40
CA VAL A 43 -10.75 -16.58 3.28
C VAL A 43 -10.35 -16.91 1.84
N SER A 44 -9.18 -17.50 1.69
CA SER A 44 -8.66 -18.02 0.43
C SER A 44 -8.58 -19.54 0.52
N VAL A 45 -9.03 -20.23 -0.53
CA VAL A 45 -9.09 -21.70 -0.56
C VAL A 45 -8.16 -22.22 -1.65
N ARG A 46 -7.29 -23.15 -1.27
CA ARG A 46 -6.36 -23.86 -2.15
C ARG A 46 -6.67 -25.34 -2.09
N VAL A 47 -7.03 -25.90 -3.24
CA VAL A 47 -7.34 -27.31 -3.41
C VAL A 47 -6.42 -27.86 -4.47
N GLN A 48 -5.58 -28.83 -4.11
CA GLN A 48 -4.58 -29.40 -5.01
C GLN A 48 -4.39 -30.88 -4.74
N HIS A 49 -4.47 -31.69 -5.81
CA HIS A 49 -4.24 -33.13 -5.76
C HIS A 49 -2.96 -33.48 -5.01
N GLY A 50 -3.08 -34.32 -3.98
CA GLY A 50 -1.96 -34.87 -3.23
C GLY A 50 -1.17 -33.86 -2.40
N PHE A 51 -1.69 -32.63 -2.22
CA PHE A 51 -1.07 -31.65 -1.34
C PHE A 51 -1.06 -32.19 0.09
N THR A 52 0.12 -32.35 0.69
CA THR A 52 0.21 -32.72 2.11
C THR A 52 1.46 -32.11 2.72
N VAL A 53 1.35 -31.62 3.95
CA VAL A 53 2.46 -31.10 4.74
C VAL A 53 2.69 -31.96 5.97
N THR A 54 3.92 -31.99 6.49
CA THR A 54 4.21 -32.72 7.73
C THR A 54 3.50 -32.09 8.93
N ALA A 55 3.24 -32.88 9.99
CA ALA A 55 2.64 -32.36 11.23
C ALA A 55 3.43 -31.18 11.83
N ALA A 56 4.76 -31.25 11.78
CA ALA A 56 5.64 -30.18 12.23
C ALA A 56 5.50 -28.92 11.35
N ALA A 57 5.44 -29.08 10.03
CA ALA A 57 5.23 -27.99 9.09
C ALA A 57 3.87 -27.31 9.33
N ALA A 58 2.80 -28.11 9.47
CA ALA A 58 1.46 -27.61 9.79
C ALA A 58 1.44 -26.79 11.08
N ARG A 59 1.97 -27.31 12.19
CA ARG A 59 2.05 -26.59 13.48
C ARG A 59 2.92 -25.33 13.39
N SER A 60 3.90 -25.32 12.49
CA SER A 60 4.78 -24.18 12.25
C SER A 60 4.25 -23.19 11.20
N ALA A 61 3.10 -23.47 10.59
CA ALA A 61 2.55 -22.67 9.50
C ALA A 61 2.27 -21.22 9.89
N ALA A 62 2.09 -20.39 8.87
CA ALA A 62 1.72 -19.00 9.04
C ALA A 62 0.37 -18.90 9.78
N PRO A 63 0.22 -17.95 10.72
CA PRO A 63 -1.05 -17.72 11.39
C PRO A 63 -2.20 -17.48 10.41
N GLY A 64 -3.37 -18.11 10.64
CA GLY A 64 -4.50 -18.11 9.70
C GLY A 64 -4.53 -19.30 8.75
N SER A 65 -3.80 -20.39 9.04
CA SER A 65 -3.81 -21.60 8.21
C SER A 65 -4.82 -22.62 8.72
N VAL A 66 -5.65 -23.16 7.83
CA VAL A 66 -6.58 -24.26 8.11
C VAL A 66 -6.28 -25.40 7.14
N PHE A 67 -5.94 -26.56 7.65
CA PHE A 67 -5.75 -27.77 6.86
C PHE A 67 -7.00 -28.63 6.97
N LEU A 68 -7.53 -29.06 5.82
CA LEU A 68 -8.68 -29.93 5.72
C LEU A 68 -8.21 -31.30 5.26
N ASP A 69 -8.74 -32.34 5.90
CA ASP A 69 -8.84 -33.68 5.35
C ASP A 69 -7.55 -34.20 4.67
N GLY A 70 -6.59 -34.69 5.45
CA GLY A 70 -5.31 -35.17 4.94
C GLY A 70 -4.35 -34.13 4.31
N ALA A 71 -4.71 -32.84 4.24
CA ALA A 71 -3.80 -31.77 3.79
C ALA A 71 -2.61 -31.54 4.75
N ALA A 72 -2.72 -32.01 6.00
CA ALA A 72 -1.63 -32.06 6.96
C ALA A 72 -1.57 -33.44 7.61
N GLN A 73 -0.35 -33.96 7.75
CA GLN A 73 -0.09 -35.22 8.43
C GLN A 73 -0.30 -35.10 9.95
N GLY A 74 -0.62 -36.24 10.57
CA GLY A 74 -0.86 -36.38 12.00
C GLY A 74 -2.26 -35.99 12.46
N GLU A 75 -2.46 -36.09 13.78
CA GLU A 75 -3.77 -35.91 14.43
C GLU A 75 -4.37 -34.50 14.24
N PRO A 76 -5.71 -34.37 14.28
CA PRO A 76 -6.38 -33.07 14.28
C PRO A 76 -5.96 -32.26 15.50
N PHE A 77 -5.82 -30.96 15.30
CA PHE A 77 -5.47 -30.06 16.39
C PHE A 77 -6.03 -28.66 16.19
N LEU A 78 -6.22 -27.98 17.31
CA LEU A 78 -6.50 -26.56 17.35
C LEU A 78 -5.37 -25.85 18.08
N ASP A 79 -4.70 -24.91 17.42
CA ASP A 79 -3.79 -23.97 18.08
C ASP A 79 -4.39 -22.56 18.06
N PRO A 80 -5.19 -22.16 19.08
CA PRO A 80 -5.80 -20.84 19.13
C PRO A 80 -4.79 -19.69 19.31
N LYS A 81 -3.57 -19.99 19.80
CA LYS A 81 -2.54 -18.96 20.02
C LYS A 81 -1.89 -18.57 18.70
N ARG A 82 -1.57 -19.57 17.87
CA ARG A 82 -1.04 -19.37 16.52
C ARG A 82 -2.13 -19.15 15.48
N GLU A 83 -3.37 -19.50 15.81
CA GLU A 83 -4.52 -19.51 14.90
C GLU A 83 -4.24 -20.39 13.68
N VAL A 84 -3.85 -21.63 13.97
CA VAL A 84 -3.57 -22.68 12.98
C VAL A 84 -4.34 -23.94 13.37
N TYR A 85 -5.08 -24.51 12.42
CA TYR A 85 -6.01 -25.62 12.69
C TYR A 85 -5.81 -26.75 11.68
N ASN A 86 -5.84 -28.00 12.16
CA ASN A 86 -5.92 -29.20 11.34
C ASN A 86 -7.24 -29.90 11.62
N LEU A 87 -8.10 -29.99 10.60
CA LEU A 87 -9.41 -30.61 10.66
C LEU A 87 -9.39 -31.97 9.95
N ASP A 88 -8.34 -32.76 10.19
CA ASP A 88 -8.25 -34.12 9.66
C ASP A 88 -9.09 -35.10 10.50
N HIS A 89 -9.44 -36.24 9.91
CA HIS A 89 -10.03 -37.35 10.63
C HIS A 89 -9.54 -38.73 10.15
N HIS A 90 -8.54 -38.78 9.26
CA HIS A 90 -8.00 -40.03 8.72
C HIS A 90 -6.70 -40.47 9.40
N GLU A 91 -5.74 -39.58 9.62
CA GLU A 91 -4.40 -39.92 10.09
C GLU A 91 -4.27 -39.75 11.61
N ALA A 92 -3.69 -40.75 12.30
CA ALA A 92 -3.51 -40.75 13.76
C ALA A 92 -4.81 -40.47 14.55
N CYS A 93 -5.94 -40.86 13.98
CA CYS A 93 -7.29 -40.63 14.50
C CYS A 93 -7.99 -41.94 14.87
N VAL A 94 -8.83 -41.90 15.91
CA VAL A 94 -9.84 -42.95 16.14
C VAL A 94 -11.14 -42.50 15.47
N ARG A 95 -11.37 -42.95 14.23
CA ARG A 95 -12.51 -42.53 13.39
C ARG A 95 -13.88 -42.69 14.06
N SER A 96 -14.06 -43.71 14.90
CA SER A 96 -15.31 -43.94 15.63
C SER A 96 -15.66 -42.84 16.65
N PHE A 97 -14.68 -42.01 17.04
CA PHE A 97 -14.88 -40.93 18.02
C PHE A 97 -14.78 -39.52 17.43
N LEU A 98 -14.24 -39.41 16.23
CA LEU A 98 -14.01 -38.14 15.56
C LEU A 98 -15.13 -37.83 14.56
N LEU A 99 -15.52 -36.56 14.53
CA LEU A 99 -16.40 -36.03 13.49
C LEU A 99 -15.63 -35.92 12.17
N ALA A 100 -16.33 -36.03 11.05
CA ALA A 100 -15.74 -35.74 9.75
C ALA A 100 -15.39 -34.25 9.59
N THR A 101 -14.61 -33.91 8.57
CA THR A 101 -14.06 -32.57 8.36
C THR A 101 -15.15 -31.50 8.26
N CYS A 102 -16.28 -31.78 7.57
CA CYS A 102 -17.38 -30.81 7.44
C CYS A 102 -18.07 -30.51 8.77
N GLU A 103 -18.25 -31.53 9.62
CA GLU A 103 -18.84 -31.39 10.95
C GLU A 103 -17.87 -30.67 11.90
N GLN A 104 -16.57 -30.98 11.84
CA GLN A 104 -15.55 -30.24 12.59
C GLN A 104 -15.57 -28.74 12.23
N ALA A 105 -15.60 -28.40 10.94
CA ALA A 105 -15.70 -27.01 10.47
C ALA A 105 -16.96 -26.31 11.00
N MET A 106 -18.12 -26.98 10.96
CA MET A 106 -19.37 -26.45 11.47
C MET A 106 -19.28 -26.17 12.97
N VAL A 107 -18.74 -27.11 13.75
CA VAL A 107 -18.54 -26.93 15.20
C VAL A 107 -17.65 -25.73 15.49
N LEU A 108 -16.56 -25.53 14.74
CA LEU A 108 -15.66 -24.39 14.96
C LEU A 108 -16.32 -23.05 14.66
N VAL A 109 -17.01 -22.94 13.53
CA VAL A 109 -17.79 -21.74 13.18
C VAL A 109 -18.77 -21.44 14.31
N ARG A 110 -19.59 -22.41 14.70
CA ARG A 110 -20.61 -22.23 15.75
C ARG A 110 -20.05 -22.00 17.15
N LYS A 111 -18.81 -22.38 17.42
CA LYS A 111 -18.09 -22.05 18.67
C LYS A 111 -17.43 -20.66 18.63
N GLY A 112 -17.58 -19.90 17.55
CA GLY A 112 -17.16 -18.51 17.44
C GLY A 112 -15.83 -18.31 16.72
N LEU A 113 -15.45 -19.18 15.78
CA LEU A 113 -14.29 -18.95 14.92
C LEU A 113 -14.52 -17.71 14.03
N ASP A 114 -13.91 -16.58 14.41
CA ASP A 114 -14.04 -15.33 13.66
C ASP A 114 -13.06 -15.25 12.47
N LEU A 115 -13.51 -15.76 11.32
CA LEU A 115 -12.74 -15.74 10.07
C LEU A 115 -12.55 -14.32 9.50
N ARG A 116 -13.13 -13.27 10.10
CA ARG A 116 -12.87 -11.86 9.71
C ARG A 116 -11.61 -11.29 10.36
N LYS A 117 -11.12 -11.92 11.44
CA LYS A 117 -10.04 -11.39 12.29
C LYS A 117 -8.71 -11.18 11.56
N ARG A 118 -8.44 -11.97 10.52
CA ARG A 118 -7.20 -11.94 9.72
C ARG A 118 -7.46 -12.53 8.34
N GLU A 119 -6.41 -12.62 7.53
CA GLU A 119 -6.44 -13.45 6.32
C GLU A 119 -6.28 -14.92 6.70
N TRP A 120 -7.10 -15.76 6.10
CA TRP A 120 -7.12 -17.20 6.29
C TRP A 120 -6.83 -17.91 4.97
N THR A 121 -5.99 -18.93 5.03
CA THR A 121 -5.78 -19.84 3.91
C THR A 121 -6.22 -21.23 4.31
N VAL A 122 -7.18 -21.77 3.56
CA VAL A 122 -7.70 -23.12 3.69
C VAL A 122 -7.00 -24.00 2.66
N TYR A 123 -6.39 -25.08 3.12
CA TYR A 123 -5.66 -26.04 2.31
C TYR A 123 -6.40 -27.37 2.30
N ALA A 124 -6.60 -27.93 1.11
CA ALA A 124 -7.21 -29.24 0.90
C ALA A 124 -6.40 -30.03 -0.15
N ASN A 125 -6.32 -31.34 0.05
CA ASN A 125 -5.54 -32.26 -0.80
C ASN A 125 -6.36 -32.96 -1.88
N ASP A 126 -7.68 -32.96 -1.73
CA ASP A 126 -8.69 -33.50 -2.63
C ASP A 126 -9.98 -32.66 -2.51
N ALA A 127 -11.01 -32.98 -3.30
CA ALA A 127 -12.28 -32.27 -3.32
C ALA A 127 -13.48 -33.22 -3.23
N ASP A 128 -13.44 -34.20 -2.33
CA ASP A 128 -14.63 -34.99 -2.02
C ASP A 128 -15.72 -34.15 -1.34
N LEU A 129 -16.89 -34.76 -1.12
CA LEU A 129 -18.03 -34.03 -0.59
C LEU A 129 -17.83 -33.55 0.86
N ASP A 130 -17.09 -34.28 1.71
CA ASP A 130 -16.81 -33.85 3.08
C ASP A 130 -15.95 -32.59 3.09
N THR A 131 -14.84 -32.61 2.34
CA THR A 131 -13.97 -31.46 2.17
C THR A 131 -14.70 -30.26 1.53
N VAL A 132 -15.50 -30.48 0.49
CA VAL A 132 -16.27 -29.41 -0.16
C VAL A 132 -17.30 -28.79 0.79
N LEU A 133 -17.98 -29.60 1.60
CA LEU A 133 -18.90 -29.07 2.62
C LEU A 133 -18.16 -28.30 3.71
N ALA A 134 -16.99 -28.76 4.14
CA ALA A 134 -16.15 -28.01 5.08
C ALA A 134 -15.76 -26.64 4.52
N ILE A 135 -15.33 -26.59 3.25
CA ILE A 135 -15.03 -25.33 2.53
C ILE A 135 -16.28 -24.45 2.47
N TRP A 136 -17.44 -25.01 2.14
CA TRP A 136 -18.70 -24.26 2.08
C TRP A 136 -19.00 -23.63 3.44
N VAL A 137 -18.86 -24.38 4.53
CA VAL A 137 -19.10 -23.90 5.90
C VAL A 137 -18.19 -22.72 6.25
N LEU A 138 -16.89 -22.84 5.98
CA LEU A 138 -15.92 -21.78 6.26
C LEU A 138 -16.19 -20.51 5.42
N LEU A 139 -16.54 -20.66 4.15
CA LEU A 139 -16.90 -19.53 3.27
C LEU A 139 -18.26 -18.90 3.63
N ASN A 140 -19.14 -19.63 4.33
CA ASN A 140 -20.46 -19.16 4.77
C ASN A 140 -20.55 -18.82 6.25
N HIS A 141 -19.42 -18.73 6.97
CA HIS A 141 -19.40 -18.50 8.41
C HIS A 141 -20.30 -17.34 8.88
N LEU A 142 -20.38 -16.23 8.13
CA LEU A 142 -21.23 -15.10 8.46
C LEU A 142 -22.73 -15.40 8.41
N ARG A 143 -23.18 -16.27 7.49
CA ARG A 143 -24.58 -16.69 7.35
C ARG A 143 -24.93 -17.85 8.28
N LEU A 144 -23.93 -18.55 8.78
CA LEU A 144 -24.09 -19.62 9.76
C LEU A 144 -24.07 -19.11 11.21
N ASP A 145 -23.39 -17.99 11.44
CA ASP A 145 -23.37 -17.29 12.72
C ASP A 145 -24.28 -16.06 12.76
N ASP A 146 -25.09 -15.84 11.72
CA ASP A 146 -26.15 -14.83 11.81
C ASP A 146 -27.22 -15.26 12.83
N GLY A 147 -27.97 -14.29 13.34
CA GLY A 147 -29.03 -14.56 14.31
C GLY A 147 -30.16 -15.42 13.74
N SER A 148 -30.22 -15.62 12.42
CA SER A 148 -31.21 -16.47 11.77
C SER A 148 -30.83 -17.94 11.90
N THR A 149 -31.84 -18.79 12.00
CA THR A 149 -31.63 -20.24 12.02
C THR A 149 -31.89 -20.88 10.67
N GLU A 150 -32.39 -20.12 9.69
CA GLU A 150 -32.88 -20.65 8.41
C GLU A 150 -31.77 -21.35 7.60
N THR A 151 -30.67 -20.63 7.29
CA THR A 151 -29.52 -21.18 6.55
C THR A 151 -29.02 -22.47 7.21
N ARG A 152 -28.89 -22.44 8.54
CA ARG A 152 -28.43 -23.58 9.33
C ARG A 152 -29.41 -24.74 9.28
N ALA A 153 -30.70 -24.48 9.43
CA ALA A 153 -31.72 -25.53 9.39
C ALA A 153 -31.74 -26.26 8.05
N ARG A 154 -31.44 -25.56 6.95
CA ARG A 154 -31.36 -26.14 5.60
C ARG A 154 -30.09 -26.97 5.38
N VAL A 155 -28.92 -26.49 5.82
CA VAL A 155 -27.64 -27.16 5.53
C VAL A 155 -27.26 -28.25 6.54
N MET A 156 -27.71 -28.14 7.80
CA MET A 156 -27.29 -29.07 8.86
C MET A 156 -27.64 -30.54 8.58
N PRO A 157 -28.81 -30.90 8.01
CA PRO A 157 -29.10 -32.29 7.66
C PRO A 157 -28.07 -32.87 6.66
N LEU A 158 -27.68 -32.07 5.66
CA LEU A 158 -26.66 -32.45 4.67
C LEU A 158 -25.29 -32.65 5.31
N VAL A 159 -24.85 -31.69 6.14
CA VAL A 159 -23.58 -31.79 6.88
C VAL A 159 -23.58 -33.00 7.81
N ARG A 160 -24.69 -33.24 8.53
CA ARG A 160 -24.80 -34.33 9.49
C ARG A 160 -24.77 -35.70 8.81
N LEU A 161 -25.54 -35.88 7.73
CA LEU A 161 -25.57 -37.16 7.03
C LEU A 161 -24.23 -37.45 6.35
N GLN A 162 -23.67 -36.47 5.63
CA GLN A 162 -22.35 -36.65 5.00
C GLN A 162 -21.27 -36.94 6.06
N GLY A 163 -21.26 -36.22 7.18
CA GLY A 163 -20.27 -36.45 8.23
C GLY A 163 -20.35 -37.83 8.86
N VAL A 164 -21.56 -38.38 9.05
CA VAL A 164 -21.74 -39.77 9.51
C VAL A 164 -21.26 -40.77 8.47
N ILE A 165 -21.63 -40.57 7.20
CA ILE A 165 -21.19 -41.44 6.09
C ILE A 165 -19.66 -41.47 6.00
N ASP A 166 -19.03 -40.30 6.10
CA ASP A 166 -17.59 -40.19 5.93
C ASP A 166 -16.82 -40.73 7.13
N ALA A 167 -17.29 -40.46 8.35
CA ALA A 167 -16.63 -40.96 9.56
C ALA A 167 -16.87 -42.46 9.82
N GLN A 168 -18.10 -42.96 9.61
CA GLN A 168 -18.55 -44.30 10.03
C GLN A 168 -18.91 -45.25 8.88
N GLY A 169 -19.07 -44.74 7.66
CA GLY A 169 -19.50 -45.52 6.50
C GLY A 169 -21.01 -45.48 6.23
N LEU A 170 -21.41 -45.97 5.05
CA LEU A 170 -22.80 -45.95 4.57
C LEU A 170 -23.75 -46.82 5.42
N ASP A 171 -23.24 -47.89 6.04
CA ASP A 171 -24.06 -48.82 6.83
C ASP A 171 -24.57 -48.19 8.13
N MET A 172 -24.00 -47.06 8.56
CA MET A 172 -24.30 -46.37 9.81
C MET A 172 -25.06 -45.05 9.61
N GLN A 173 -25.70 -44.84 8.45
CA GLN A 173 -26.45 -43.62 8.12
C GLN A 173 -27.59 -43.32 9.11
N ASP A 174 -28.14 -44.34 9.76
CA ASP A 174 -29.16 -44.21 10.80
C ASP A 174 -28.64 -43.42 12.03
N MET A 175 -27.32 -43.44 12.28
CA MET A 175 -26.67 -42.62 13.33
C MET A 175 -26.72 -41.10 13.06
N SER A 176 -27.15 -40.69 11.87
CA SER A 176 -27.47 -39.28 11.60
C SER A 176 -28.68 -38.80 12.43
N ALA A 177 -29.53 -39.75 12.89
CA ALA A 177 -30.77 -39.50 13.62
C ALA A 177 -31.76 -38.59 12.87
N LEU A 178 -31.70 -38.58 11.54
CA LEU A 178 -32.65 -37.87 10.70
C LEU A 178 -33.97 -38.67 10.59
N PRO A 179 -35.13 -37.99 10.52
CA PRO A 179 -36.39 -38.65 10.17
C PRO A 179 -36.27 -39.38 8.83
N PRO A 180 -36.88 -40.58 8.63
CA PRO A 180 -36.68 -41.40 7.44
C PRO A 180 -36.93 -40.67 6.11
N GLU A 181 -37.96 -39.81 6.05
CA GLU A 181 -38.26 -39.01 4.85
C GLU A 181 -37.14 -38.00 4.55
N LEU A 182 -36.63 -37.33 5.58
CA LEU A 182 -35.54 -36.36 5.45
C LEU A 182 -34.22 -37.07 5.14
N LEU A 183 -33.97 -38.24 5.74
CA LEU A 183 -32.81 -39.08 5.43
C LEU A 183 -32.78 -39.43 3.93
N ALA A 184 -33.89 -39.91 3.39
CA ALA A 184 -34.00 -40.26 1.97
C ALA A 184 -33.83 -39.03 1.06
N GLU A 185 -34.44 -37.89 1.42
CA GLU A 185 -34.30 -36.62 0.71
C GLU A 185 -32.83 -36.16 0.66
N ILE A 186 -32.15 -36.15 1.81
CA ILE A 186 -30.75 -35.71 1.91
C ILE A 186 -29.80 -36.72 1.26
N GLN A 187 -30.07 -38.02 1.34
CA GLN A 187 -29.28 -39.04 0.63
C GLN A 187 -29.33 -38.82 -0.88
N ALA A 188 -30.51 -38.53 -1.44
CA ALA A 188 -30.65 -38.21 -2.86
C ALA A 188 -29.86 -36.94 -3.24
N CYS A 189 -29.85 -35.91 -2.38
CA CYS A 189 -29.01 -34.73 -2.58
C CYS A 189 -27.51 -35.07 -2.57
N ILE A 190 -27.05 -35.91 -1.64
CA ILE A 190 -25.66 -36.37 -1.58
C ILE A 190 -25.27 -37.11 -2.86
N ASP A 191 -26.12 -38.00 -3.34
CA ASP A 191 -25.87 -38.78 -4.56
C ASP A 191 -25.75 -37.85 -5.79
N GLU A 192 -26.63 -36.85 -5.92
CA GLU A 192 -26.56 -35.84 -6.99
C GLU A 192 -25.28 -34.99 -6.90
N LEU A 193 -24.87 -34.61 -5.68
CA LEU A 193 -23.65 -33.82 -5.47
C LEU A 193 -22.39 -34.61 -5.80
N ARG A 194 -22.36 -35.92 -5.53
CA ARG A 194 -21.21 -36.82 -5.74
C ARG A 194 -21.11 -37.38 -7.16
N GLU A 195 -22.19 -37.42 -7.93
CA GLU A 195 -22.20 -38.06 -9.25
C GLU A 195 -21.09 -37.54 -10.19
N PRO A 196 -20.76 -36.23 -10.26
CA PRO A 196 -19.65 -35.76 -11.10
C PRO A 196 -18.27 -36.28 -10.67
N GLU A 197 -18.00 -36.38 -9.36
CA GLU A 197 -16.78 -37.00 -8.82
C GLU A 197 -16.72 -38.48 -9.24
N LEU A 198 -17.81 -39.22 -8.99
CA LEU A 198 -17.91 -40.65 -9.31
C LEU A 198 -17.77 -40.90 -10.83
N ALA A 199 -18.29 -40.01 -11.67
CA ALA A 199 -18.14 -40.08 -13.11
C ALA A 199 -16.68 -39.86 -13.56
N LEU A 200 -15.95 -38.93 -12.92
CA LEU A 200 -14.53 -38.70 -13.18
C LEU A 200 -13.66 -39.88 -12.69
N LYS A 201 -13.95 -40.40 -11.48
CA LYS A 201 -13.27 -41.58 -10.91
C LYS A 201 -13.49 -42.83 -11.77
N ARG A 202 -14.72 -43.10 -12.23
CA ARG A 202 -15.03 -44.22 -13.16
C ARG A 202 -14.26 -44.14 -14.48
N ARG A 203 -13.92 -42.94 -14.93
CA ARG A 203 -13.14 -42.70 -16.16
C ARG A 203 -11.63 -42.65 -15.92
N GLY A 204 -11.16 -42.80 -14.68
CA GLY A 204 -9.75 -42.67 -14.31
C GLY A 204 -9.19 -41.24 -14.46
N ARG A 205 -10.05 -40.22 -14.57
CA ARG A 205 -9.67 -38.83 -14.87
C ARG A 205 -9.66 -37.90 -13.66
N TRP A 206 -9.89 -38.45 -12.46
CA TRP A 206 -9.95 -37.66 -11.23
C TRP A 206 -8.64 -36.93 -10.94
N GLY A 207 -7.49 -37.63 -10.96
CA GLY A 207 -6.19 -37.03 -10.62
C GLY A 207 -5.68 -35.94 -11.59
N GLU A 208 -6.31 -35.81 -12.76
CA GLU A 208 -5.98 -34.77 -13.76
C GLU A 208 -7.01 -33.63 -13.82
N SER A 209 -8.05 -33.70 -12.98
CA SER A 209 -9.14 -32.72 -12.98
C SER A 209 -8.73 -31.39 -12.34
N ASP A 210 -9.35 -30.30 -12.80
CA ASP A 210 -9.24 -28.99 -12.15
C ASP A 210 -10.03 -29.00 -10.84
N LEU A 211 -9.37 -29.34 -9.73
CA LEU A 211 -10.03 -29.39 -8.41
C LEU A 211 -10.60 -28.04 -8.01
N VAL A 212 -9.94 -26.92 -8.32
CA VAL A 212 -10.42 -25.59 -7.91
C VAL A 212 -11.70 -25.25 -8.66
N GLY A 213 -11.73 -25.51 -9.97
CA GLY A 213 -12.94 -25.40 -10.79
C GLY A 213 -14.06 -26.32 -10.29
N TYR A 214 -13.75 -27.58 -10.04
CA TYR A 214 -14.69 -28.58 -9.51
C TYR A 214 -15.28 -28.15 -8.16
N THR A 215 -14.45 -27.74 -7.20
CA THR A 215 -14.89 -27.23 -5.90
C THR A 215 -15.82 -26.03 -6.07
N ALA A 216 -15.48 -25.05 -6.92
CA ALA A 216 -16.34 -23.90 -7.17
C ALA A 216 -17.72 -24.31 -7.70
N ASP A 217 -17.77 -25.28 -8.61
CA ASP A 217 -19.04 -25.79 -9.16
C ASP A 217 -19.88 -26.55 -8.13
N ARG A 218 -19.24 -27.34 -7.26
CA ARG A 218 -19.94 -28.02 -6.15
C ARG A 218 -20.45 -27.03 -5.12
N LEU A 219 -19.69 -25.99 -4.77
CA LEU A 219 -20.16 -24.93 -3.87
C LEU A 219 -21.38 -24.20 -4.44
N ARG A 220 -21.41 -23.93 -5.75
CA ARG A 220 -22.60 -23.38 -6.42
C ARG A 220 -23.80 -24.34 -6.38
N ALA A 221 -23.56 -25.64 -6.48
CA ALA A 221 -24.63 -26.63 -6.36
C ALA A 221 -25.20 -26.65 -4.94
N ILE A 222 -24.35 -26.58 -3.90
CA ILE A 222 -24.78 -26.48 -2.51
C ILE A 222 -25.54 -25.17 -2.27
N ASP A 223 -25.08 -24.04 -2.81
CA ASP A 223 -25.79 -22.75 -2.70
C ASP A 223 -27.24 -22.86 -3.21
N ARG A 224 -27.49 -23.59 -4.30
CA ARG A 224 -28.85 -23.81 -4.85
C ARG A 224 -29.73 -24.68 -3.97
N LEU A 225 -29.15 -25.54 -3.13
CA LEU A 225 -29.89 -26.35 -2.16
C LEU A 225 -30.23 -25.52 -0.92
N VAL A 226 -29.35 -24.61 -0.52
CA VAL A 226 -29.45 -23.89 0.76
C VAL A 226 -30.14 -22.53 0.62
N TYR A 227 -29.91 -21.80 -0.47
CA TYR A 227 -30.35 -20.41 -0.60
C TYR A 227 -31.45 -20.23 -1.65
N SER A 228 -32.37 -19.33 -1.33
CA SER A 228 -33.24 -18.65 -2.30
C SER A 228 -32.62 -17.31 -2.74
N PRO A 229 -33.06 -16.72 -3.86
CA PRO A 229 -32.58 -15.41 -4.32
C PRO A 229 -32.73 -14.30 -3.27
N THR A 230 -33.81 -14.33 -2.48
CA THR A 230 -34.10 -13.35 -1.41
C THR A 230 -33.06 -13.35 -0.29
N HIS A 231 -32.29 -14.44 -0.12
CA HIS A 231 -31.18 -14.46 0.83
C HIS A 231 -30.06 -13.48 0.45
N PHE A 232 -30.04 -12.96 -0.78
CA PHE A 232 -29.00 -12.05 -1.27
C PHE A 232 -29.49 -10.61 -1.45
N ASP A 233 -30.73 -10.30 -1.06
CA ASP A 233 -31.30 -8.94 -1.18
C ASP A 233 -30.53 -7.90 -0.34
N ASP A 234 -29.84 -8.36 0.71
CA ASP A 234 -29.02 -7.54 1.60
C ASP A 234 -27.59 -7.32 1.08
N VAL A 235 -27.19 -8.03 0.02
CA VAL A 235 -25.85 -7.97 -0.55
C VAL A 235 -25.75 -6.81 -1.53
N THR A 236 -25.03 -5.78 -1.14
CA THR A 236 -24.63 -4.70 -2.05
C THR A 236 -23.43 -5.16 -2.89
N ASP A 237 -23.50 -4.98 -4.21
CA ASP A 237 -22.37 -5.23 -5.10
C ASP A 237 -21.23 -4.23 -4.81
N VAL A 238 -20.23 -4.70 -4.08
CA VAL A 238 -19.03 -3.95 -3.71
C VAL A 238 -17.83 -4.67 -4.29
N GLU A 239 -17.24 -4.07 -5.31
CA GLU A 239 -16.01 -4.56 -5.90
C GLU A 239 -14.82 -3.98 -5.14
N GLN A 240 -14.08 -4.83 -4.45
CA GLN A 240 -12.84 -4.44 -3.78
C GLN A 240 -11.71 -4.32 -4.81
N LEU A 241 -11.20 -3.09 -4.98
CA LEU A 241 -10.10 -2.77 -5.89
C LEU A 241 -8.74 -2.98 -5.21
N ALA A 242 -8.62 -2.57 -3.96
CA ALA A 242 -7.42 -2.78 -3.15
C ALA A 242 -7.79 -2.87 -1.66
N ARG A 243 -6.97 -3.60 -0.90
CA ARG A 243 -7.10 -3.70 0.56
C ARG A 243 -5.71 -3.66 1.16
N VAL A 244 -5.52 -2.84 2.19
CA VAL A 244 -4.28 -2.78 2.94
C VAL A 244 -4.57 -2.82 4.43
N GLU A 245 -3.71 -3.50 5.17
CA GLU A 245 -3.74 -3.43 6.62
C GLU A 245 -3.09 -2.11 7.07
N ILE A 246 -3.76 -1.45 8.02
CA ILE A 246 -3.31 -0.21 8.67
C ILE A 246 -2.94 -0.53 10.13
N THR A 247 -2.90 0.46 11.01
CA THR A 247 -2.50 0.25 12.41
C THR A 247 -3.54 -0.54 13.21
N ASN A 248 -3.12 -1.17 14.31
CA ASN A 248 -3.97 -1.92 15.25
C ASN A 248 -4.82 -3.02 14.59
N GLY A 249 -4.31 -3.69 13.55
CA GLY A 249 -5.02 -4.75 12.83
C GLY A 249 -6.23 -4.28 12.01
N SER A 250 -6.48 -2.96 11.95
CA SER A 250 -7.55 -2.39 11.12
C SER A 250 -7.17 -2.46 9.64
N VAL A 251 -8.16 -2.38 8.75
CA VAL A 251 -7.99 -2.44 7.30
C VAL A 251 -8.56 -1.20 6.63
N ALA A 252 -7.88 -0.73 5.58
CA ALA A 252 -8.40 0.24 4.64
C ALA A 252 -8.81 -0.47 3.34
N VAL A 253 -10.02 -0.21 2.87
CA VAL A 253 -10.61 -0.85 1.69
C VAL A 253 -10.87 0.20 0.62
N VAL A 254 -10.19 0.05 -0.52
CA VAL A 254 -10.50 0.80 -1.75
C VAL A 254 -11.46 -0.05 -2.57
N CYS A 255 -12.62 0.50 -2.88
CA CYS A 255 -13.70 -0.24 -3.53
C CYS A 255 -14.46 0.62 -4.54
N ARG A 256 -15.22 -0.07 -5.38
CA ARG A 256 -16.15 0.51 -6.35
C ARG A 256 -17.53 -0.08 -6.08
N SER A 257 -18.54 0.77 -6.08
CA SER A 257 -19.94 0.36 -5.99
C SER A 257 -20.83 1.42 -6.61
N LYS A 258 -22.04 1.03 -7.06
CA LYS A 258 -23.12 1.95 -7.45
C LYS A 258 -23.82 2.54 -6.22
N ALA A 259 -23.69 1.87 -5.07
CA ALA A 259 -24.31 2.25 -3.81
C ALA A 259 -23.61 3.44 -3.13
N GLY A 260 -24.33 4.09 -2.22
CA GLY A 260 -23.78 5.19 -1.41
C GLY A 260 -22.76 4.69 -0.39
N ILE A 261 -21.87 5.58 0.08
CA ILE A 261 -20.79 5.20 1.01
C ILE A 261 -21.29 4.58 2.33
N TYR A 262 -22.49 4.94 2.79
CA TYR A 262 -23.10 4.37 4.00
C TYR A 262 -23.63 2.95 3.79
N GLU A 263 -24.16 2.64 2.60
CA GLU A 263 -24.58 1.29 2.22
C GLU A 263 -23.36 0.39 2.06
N VAL A 264 -22.32 0.91 1.38
CA VAL A 264 -21.02 0.26 1.26
C VAL A 264 -20.40 0.02 2.65
N GLU A 265 -20.49 0.99 3.56
CA GLU A 265 -20.02 0.83 4.93
C GLU A 265 -20.75 -0.31 5.66
N ARG A 266 -22.08 -0.38 5.57
CA ARG A 266 -22.86 -1.46 6.17
C ARG A 266 -22.40 -2.83 5.66
N GLN A 267 -22.23 -2.97 4.36
CA GLN A 267 -21.75 -4.21 3.74
C GLN A 267 -20.31 -4.54 4.19
N LEU A 268 -19.39 -3.60 4.12
CA LEU A 268 -18.00 -3.83 4.52
C LEU A 268 -17.86 -4.09 6.03
N ARG A 269 -18.71 -3.50 6.89
CA ARG A 269 -18.75 -3.80 8.33
C ARG A 269 -19.17 -5.24 8.58
N ARG A 270 -20.11 -5.79 7.80
CA ARG A 270 -20.47 -7.21 7.87
C ARG A 270 -19.26 -8.09 7.54
N LEU A 271 -18.54 -7.77 6.47
CA LEU A 271 -17.40 -8.55 5.96
C LEU A 271 -16.11 -8.44 6.79
N HIS A 272 -15.83 -7.28 7.36
CA HIS A 272 -14.57 -7.00 8.06
C HIS A 272 -14.74 -6.77 9.57
N GLY A 273 -15.97 -6.71 10.06
CA GLY A 273 -16.26 -6.48 11.48
C GLY A 273 -15.64 -5.17 11.99
N LYS A 274 -15.10 -5.24 13.21
CA LYS A 274 -14.44 -4.09 13.88
C LYS A 274 -13.11 -3.67 13.23
N ARG A 275 -12.56 -4.46 12.30
CA ARG A 275 -11.31 -4.12 11.61
C ARG A 275 -11.50 -3.07 10.54
N LEU A 276 -12.72 -2.82 10.07
CA LEU A 276 -12.95 -1.82 9.03
C LEU A 276 -12.56 -0.43 9.55
N GLY A 277 -11.43 0.07 9.06
CA GLY A 277 -10.85 1.34 9.52
C GLY A 277 -11.21 2.50 8.60
N VAL A 278 -10.96 2.35 7.31
CA VAL A 278 -11.14 3.40 6.30
C VAL A 278 -11.76 2.82 5.03
N ILE A 279 -12.70 3.53 4.45
CA ILE A 279 -13.30 3.23 3.14
C ILE A 279 -12.85 4.30 2.15
N VAL A 280 -12.41 3.86 0.99
CA VAL A 280 -12.14 4.71 -0.17
C VAL A 280 -13.05 4.25 -1.30
N LEU A 281 -14.19 4.91 -1.45
CA LEU A 281 -15.19 4.56 -2.44
C LEU A 281 -14.96 5.32 -3.73
N ARG A 282 -14.74 4.60 -4.83
CA ARG A 282 -14.70 5.15 -6.18
C ARG A 282 -16.12 5.39 -6.68
N THR A 283 -16.51 6.66 -6.80
CA THR A 283 -17.82 7.10 -7.31
C THR A 283 -17.79 7.47 -8.79
N GLY A 284 -16.60 7.69 -9.36
CA GLY A 284 -16.38 7.95 -10.78
C GLY A 284 -15.00 7.53 -11.26
N ALA A 285 -14.68 7.74 -12.53
CA ALA A 285 -13.40 7.31 -13.10
C ALA A 285 -12.19 7.88 -12.32
N ALA A 286 -12.26 9.14 -11.90
CA ALA A 286 -11.23 9.85 -11.14
C ALA A 286 -11.77 10.46 -9.83
N THR A 287 -12.94 10.00 -9.37
CA THR A 287 -13.63 10.60 -8.23
C THR A 287 -13.77 9.60 -7.09
N TYR A 288 -13.37 10.00 -5.90
CA TYR A 288 -13.40 9.17 -4.71
C TYR A 288 -13.99 9.91 -3.52
N THR A 289 -14.76 9.17 -2.72
CA THR A 289 -15.23 9.57 -1.39
C THR A 289 -14.46 8.76 -0.35
N LEU A 290 -13.91 9.46 0.64
CA LEU A 290 -13.13 8.89 1.73
C LEU A 290 -13.95 8.92 3.01
N ARG A 291 -13.90 7.85 3.80
CA ARG A 291 -14.56 7.79 5.09
C ARG A 291 -13.74 7.02 6.11
N GLN A 292 -13.51 7.62 7.26
CA GLN A 292 -12.97 6.93 8.42
C GLN A 292 -14.12 6.31 9.21
N VAL A 293 -14.09 4.99 9.31
CA VAL A 293 -15.11 4.17 9.98
C VAL A 293 -14.73 3.91 11.44
N ASN A 294 -13.44 3.68 11.70
CA ASN A 294 -12.93 3.44 13.04
C ASN A 294 -12.45 4.78 13.66
N PRO A 295 -13.16 5.32 14.67
CA PRO A 295 -12.76 6.58 15.32
C PRO A 295 -11.54 6.43 16.22
N TYR A 296 -11.14 5.20 16.57
CA TYR A 296 -10.01 4.91 17.46
C TYR A 296 -8.67 4.77 16.72
N LEU A 297 -8.62 5.08 15.43
CA LEU A 297 -7.35 5.17 14.73
C LEU A 297 -6.53 6.35 15.29
N PRO A 298 -5.19 6.23 15.36
CA PRO A 298 -4.31 7.23 16.00
C PRO A 298 -4.21 8.56 15.23
N THR A 299 -4.84 8.65 14.05
CA THR A 299 -4.86 9.84 13.20
C THR A 299 -6.20 9.93 12.47
N SER A 300 -6.51 11.11 11.95
CA SER A 300 -7.71 11.38 11.14
C SER A 300 -7.42 11.27 9.63
N LEU A 301 -8.47 11.44 8.82
CA LEU A 301 -8.33 11.60 7.36
C LEU A 301 -7.51 12.83 6.96
N GLU A 302 -7.32 13.83 7.82
CA GLU A 302 -6.52 15.02 7.48
C GLU A 302 -5.09 14.66 7.11
N ARG A 303 -4.46 13.79 7.92
CA ARG A 303 -3.12 13.27 7.61
C ARG A 303 -3.12 12.50 6.29
N PHE A 304 -4.17 11.76 6.00
CA PHE A 304 -4.30 11.05 4.73
C PHE A 304 -4.43 12.03 3.55
N TYR A 305 -5.21 13.10 3.68
CA TYR A 305 -5.29 14.17 2.69
C TYR A 305 -3.93 14.84 2.47
N THR A 306 -3.17 15.13 3.52
CA THR A 306 -1.82 15.72 3.39
C THR A 306 -0.91 14.84 2.54
N HIS A 307 -0.90 13.53 2.77
CA HIS A 307 -0.06 12.61 1.98
C HIS A 307 -0.57 12.47 0.54
N LEU A 308 -1.89 12.33 0.34
CA LEU A 308 -2.48 12.28 -1.00
C LEU A 308 -2.19 13.55 -1.80
N ASN A 309 -2.34 14.71 -1.16
CA ASN A 309 -2.02 15.99 -1.76
C ASN A 309 -0.55 16.12 -2.09
N LEU A 310 0.40 15.41 -1.47
CA LEU A 310 1.79 15.49 -1.89
C LEU A 310 2.10 14.67 -3.14
N VAL A 311 1.40 13.54 -3.31
CA VAL A 311 1.71 12.55 -4.35
C VAL A 311 0.80 12.63 -5.58
N ASP A 312 -0.45 13.06 -5.44
CA ASP A 312 -1.40 13.12 -6.55
C ASP A 312 -1.10 14.29 -7.51
N PRO A 313 -0.74 14.03 -8.78
CA PRO A 313 -0.53 15.09 -9.76
C PRO A 313 -1.81 15.86 -10.12
N GLY A 314 -2.99 15.30 -9.86
CA GLY A 314 -4.27 16.01 -10.01
C GLY A 314 -4.53 17.01 -8.88
N ALA A 315 -3.87 16.87 -7.73
CA ALA A 315 -4.10 17.73 -6.58
C ALA A 315 -3.25 19.01 -6.64
N GLY A 316 -3.88 20.14 -6.33
CA GLY A 316 -3.24 21.41 -6.10
C GLY A 316 -2.54 21.50 -4.74
N GLY A 317 -1.85 22.62 -4.50
CA GLY A 317 -1.18 22.91 -3.23
C GLY A 317 -2.13 23.16 -2.06
N HIS A 318 -1.59 23.43 -0.87
CA HIS A 318 -2.39 23.60 0.34
C HIS A 318 -3.44 24.71 0.20
N ARG A 319 -3.14 25.84 -0.43
CA ARG A 319 -4.15 26.91 -0.65
C ARG A 319 -5.08 26.69 -1.86
N SER A 320 -4.95 25.57 -2.58
CA SER A 320 -5.81 25.28 -3.72
C SER A 320 -7.17 24.74 -3.28
N ALA A 321 -8.25 25.22 -3.91
CA ALA A 321 -9.57 24.61 -3.78
C ALA A 321 -9.65 23.22 -4.44
N ASN A 322 -8.75 22.92 -5.38
CA ASN A 322 -8.69 21.64 -6.08
C ASN A 322 -7.69 20.69 -5.42
N ARG A 323 -8.02 20.16 -4.24
CA ARG A 323 -7.18 19.25 -3.45
C ARG A 323 -8.02 18.14 -2.84
N TRP A 324 -7.37 17.07 -2.36
CA TRP A 324 -7.98 16.13 -1.43
C TRP A 324 -8.32 16.87 -0.13
N GLY A 325 -9.53 16.68 0.37
CA GLY A 325 -9.98 17.37 1.57
C GLY A 325 -11.40 17.00 1.97
N GLY A 326 -11.81 17.53 3.12
CA GLY A 326 -13.08 17.24 3.77
C GLY A 326 -12.98 17.48 5.26
N SER A 327 -13.85 16.85 6.03
CA SER A 327 -13.71 16.77 7.49
C SER A 327 -12.71 15.69 7.89
N THR A 328 -12.48 15.57 9.19
CA THR A 328 -11.66 14.53 9.82
C THR A 328 -12.19 13.10 9.57
N GLU A 329 -13.48 12.96 9.27
CA GLU A 329 -14.15 11.66 9.14
C GLU A 329 -14.68 11.36 7.73
N ILE A 330 -14.95 12.39 6.92
CA ILE A 330 -15.44 12.22 5.55
C ILE A 330 -14.87 13.29 4.62
N GLY A 331 -14.48 12.89 3.42
CA GLY A 331 -13.96 13.80 2.41
C GLY A 331 -13.91 13.17 1.03
N GLY A 332 -13.09 13.74 0.15
CA GLY A 332 -13.00 13.23 -1.21
C GLY A 332 -11.83 13.78 -2.01
N SER A 333 -11.78 13.33 -3.27
CA SER A 333 -10.79 13.70 -4.27
C SER A 333 -10.91 15.16 -4.75
N PRO A 334 -9.87 15.71 -5.41
CA PRO A 334 -9.92 17.03 -6.04
C PRO A 334 -11.13 17.16 -6.99
N ARG A 335 -11.93 18.23 -6.83
CA ARG A 335 -13.22 18.36 -7.52
C ARG A 335 -13.12 18.76 -8.99
N ALA A 336 -12.13 19.57 -9.36
CA ALA A 336 -12.03 20.12 -10.72
C ALA A 336 -11.32 19.15 -11.69
N THR A 337 -10.30 18.45 -11.22
CA THR A 337 -9.49 17.56 -12.07
C THR A 337 -9.70 16.08 -11.81
N GLY A 338 -10.29 15.72 -10.66
CA GLY A 338 -10.20 14.36 -10.12
C GLY A 338 -8.77 14.00 -9.69
N THR A 339 -8.61 12.79 -9.16
CA THR A 339 -7.31 12.18 -8.87
C THR A 339 -6.72 11.51 -10.10
N ARG A 340 -5.38 11.50 -10.19
CA ARG A 340 -4.65 10.71 -11.19
C ARG A 340 -4.02 9.43 -10.62
N LEU A 341 -4.25 9.15 -9.34
CA LEU A 341 -3.75 7.97 -8.66
C LEU A 341 -4.60 6.73 -8.96
N ALA A 342 -3.93 5.59 -9.14
CA ALA A 342 -4.57 4.29 -9.20
C ALA A 342 -5.10 3.85 -7.81
N PRO A 343 -6.10 2.95 -7.73
CA PRO A 343 -6.62 2.43 -6.47
C PRO A 343 -5.53 1.89 -5.52
N GLU A 344 -4.53 1.20 -6.07
CA GLU A 344 -3.42 0.60 -5.33
C GLU A 344 -2.44 1.66 -4.80
N GLU A 345 -2.29 2.78 -5.51
CA GLU A 345 -1.54 3.94 -5.04
C GLU A 345 -2.25 4.60 -3.86
N ILE A 346 -3.56 4.82 -3.98
CA ILE A 346 -4.37 5.39 -2.89
C ILE A 346 -4.31 4.51 -1.65
N ALA A 347 -4.42 3.18 -1.81
CA ALA A 347 -4.29 2.23 -0.71
C ALA A 347 -2.90 2.33 -0.03
N ARG A 348 -1.81 2.36 -0.81
CA ARG A 348 -0.44 2.51 -0.27
C ARG A 348 -0.26 3.82 0.50
N VAL A 349 -0.82 4.92 -0.01
CA VAL A 349 -0.77 6.23 0.67
C VAL A 349 -1.58 6.19 1.96
N CYS A 350 -2.75 5.53 1.96
CA CYS A 350 -3.55 5.32 3.16
C CYS A 350 -2.75 4.56 4.22
N GLN A 351 -2.10 3.47 3.82
CA GLN A 351 -1.24 2.70 4.70
C GLN A 351 -0.13 3.55 5.32
N GLN A 352 0.54 4.39 4.52
CA GLN A 352 1.60 5.29 5.02
C GLN A 352 1.07 6.38 5.96
N ALA A 353 -0.14 6.89 5.73
CA ALA A 353 -0.73 7.90 6.59
C ALA A 353 -1.07 7.33 7.98
N PHE A 354 -1.59 6.09 8.04
CA PHE A 354 -2.05 5.46 9.29
C PHE A 354 -1.00 4.56 9.96
N ARG A 355 0.08 4.17 9.27
CA ARG A 355 1.22 3.44 9.86
C ARG A 355 2.46 4.35 9.87
N PRO A 356 3.02 4.68 11.05
CA PRO A 356 4.25 5.45 11.11
C PRO A 356 5.38 4.70 10.40
N PRO A 357 6.22 5.38 9.59
CA PRO A 357 7.33 4.73 8.91
C PRO A 357 8.34 4.23 9.93
N ALA A 358 8.71 2.95 9.80
CA ALA A 358 9.71 2.31 10.65
C ALA A 358 11.08 2.99 10.51
N LEU A 359 11.93 2.90 11.54
CA LEU A 359 13.27 3.51 11.53
C LEU A 359 14.09 3.08 10.31
N VAL A 360 14.07 1.79 9.97
CA VAL A 360 14.76 1.23 8.80
C VAL A 360 14.27 1.86 7.49
N GLN A 361 12.95 2.13 7.36
CA GLN A 361 12.40 2.78 6.18
C GLN A 361 12.87 4.23 6.08
N ARG A 362 12.90 4.96 7.20
CA ARG A 362 13.43 6.33 7.26
C ARG A 362 14.91 6.38 6.86
N LEU A 363 15.73 5.49 7.41
CA LEU A 363 17.16 5.39 7.07
C LEU A 363 17.37 5.06 5.59
N ARG A 364 16.60 4.10 5.04
CA ARG A 364 16.65 3.78 3.60
C ARG A 364 16.29 4.98 2.73
N ARG A 365 15.32 5.80 3.15
CA ARG A 365 14.94 7.02 2.43
C ARG A 365 16.06 8.06 2.50
N ILE A 366 16.67 8.27 3.67
CA ILE A 366 17.83 9.17 3.82
C ILE A 366 18.97 8.71 2.91
N ALA A 367 19.37 7.44 3.01
CA ALA A 367 20.45 6.88 2.22
C ALA A 367 20.16 6.99 0.71
N GLY A 368 18.96 6.61 0.26
CA GLY A 368 18.59 6.69 -1.15
C GLY A 368 18.55 8.13 -1.69
N ALA A 369 18.09 9.09 -0.90
CA ALA A 369 18.08 10.49 -1.29
C ALA A 369 19.50 11.08 -1.33
N ALA A 370 20.34 10.77 -0.35
CA ALA A 370 21.74 11.19 -0.27
C ALA A 370 22.61 10.59 -1.38
N LEU A 371 22.47 9.28 -1.64
CA LEU A 371 23.17 8.61 -2.74
C LEU A 371 22.75 9.16 -4.10
N GLY A 372 21.45 9.45 -4.27
CA GLY A 372 20.94 10.05 -5.51
C GLY A 372 21.53 11.45 -5.77
N SER A 373 21.57 12.32 -4.77
CA SER A 373 22.16 13.66 -4.92
C SER A 373 23.69 13.60 -5.08
N ALA A 374 24.38 12.74 -4.32
CA ALA A 374 25.81 12.53 -4.45
C ALA A 374 26.19 11.98 -5.83
N GLY A 375 25.41 11.06 -6.39
CA GLY A 375 25.63 10.50 -7.73
C GLY A 375 25.61 11.58 -8.83
N ILE A 376 24.68 12.55 -8.74
CA ILE A 376 24.62 13.68 -9.68
C ILE A 376 25.88 14.55 -9.56
N LEU A 377 26.27 14.87 -8.33
CA LEU A 377 27.44 15.72 -8.05
C LEU A 377 28.74 15.05 -8.52
N LEU A 378 28.93 13.77 -8.20
CA LEU A 378 30.10 12.99 -8.61
C LEU A 378 30.16 12.81 -10.14
N ALA A 379 29.03 12.58 -10.80
CA ALA A 379 29.00 12.46 -12.26
C ALA A 379 29.38 13.77 -12.96
N ALA A 380 28.89 14.91 -12.45
CA ALA A 380 29.25 16.23 -12.96
C ALA A 380 30.73 16.58 -12.67
N LEU A 381 31.24 16.26 -11.47
CA LEU A 381 32.65 16.42 -11.13
C LEU A 381 33.54 15.57 -12.05
N ALA A 382 33.26 14.27 -12.16
CA ALA A 382 34.03 13.38 -13.03
C ALA A 382 34.08 13.92 -14.46
N SER A 383 32.95 14.37 -15.00
CA SER A 383 32.86 14.94 -16.35
C SER A 383 33.62 16.26 -16.52
N ALA A 384 33.66 17.10 -15.48
CA ALA A 384 34.38 18.37 -15.50
C ALA A 384 35.91 18.19 -15.43
N PHE A 385 36.39 17.11 -14.79
CA PHE A 385 37.83 16.83 -14.63
C PHE A 385 38.39 15.80 -15.63
N LEU A 386 37.53 15.00 -16.27
CA LEU A 386 37.93 13.94 -17.20
C LEU A 386 38.80 14.45 -18.39
N PRO A 387 38.50 15.60 -19.03
CA PRO A 387 39.33 16.11 -20.13
C PRO A 387 40.78 16.43 -19.69
N GLY A 388 40.95 17.00 -18.48
CA GLY A 388 42.27 17.31 -17.92
C GLY A 388 43.06 16.05 -17.52
N LEU A 389 42.38 14.99 -17.11
CA LEU A 389 42.97 13.68 -16.81
C LEU A 389 43.45 12.97 -18.09
N ILE A 390 42.65 13.00 -19.17
CA ILE A 390 43.01 12.38 -20.46
C ILE A 390 44.13 13.18 -21.14
N GLY A 391 44.08 14.52 -21.10
CA GLY A 391 45.11 15.40 -21.70
C GLY A 391 46.50 15.29 -21.07
N ARG A 392 46.60 14.89 -19.79
CA ARG A 392 47.88 14.59 -19.12
C ARG A 392 48.60 13.38 -19.73
N GLY A 393 47.87 12.40 -20.27
CA GLY A 393 48.46 11.26 -20.97
C GLY A 393 49.07 11.63 -22.34
N ALA A 394 48.72 12.81 -22.87
CA ALA A 394 49.10 13.29 -24.20
C ALA A 394 50.12 14.45 -24.19
N GLY A 395 50.74 14.76 -23.04
CA GLY A 395 51.83 15.75 -22.96
C GLY A 395 51.41 17.23 -22.97
N ALA A 396 50.14 17.54 -22.66
CA ALA A 396 49.67 18.93 -22.55
C ALA A 396 50.11 19.64 -21.24
N PRO A 397 50.30 20.98 -21.24
CA PRO A 397 50.77 21.72 -20.06
C PRO A 397 49.83 21.58 -18.86
N SER A 398 50.45 21.56 -17.68
CA SER A 398 49.89 21.19 -16.39
C SER A 398 48.81 22.13 -15.85
N GLY A 399 47.59 21.59 -15.67
CA GLY A 399 46.55 22.10 -14.76
C GLY A 399 45.27 21.25 -14.85
N LEU A 400 44.69 20.84 -13.72
CA LEU A 400 43.31 20.32 -13.67
C LEU A 400 42.36 21.51 -13.82
N ALA A 401 42.28 22.11 -15.00
CA ALA A 401 41.39 23.23 -15.25
C ALA A 401 39.97 22.69 -15.52
N ALA A 402 39.20 22.48 -14.45
CA ALA A 402 37.77 22.23 -14.59
C ALA A 402 37.07 23.53 -14.94
N SER A 403 36.18 23.50 -15.94
CA SER A 403 35.33 24.66 -16.28
C SER A 403 34.15 24.76 -15.30
N PRO A 404 34.07 25.81 -14.45
CA PRO A 404 32.95 25.97 -13.51
C PRO A 404 31.59 26.09 -14.22
N ALA A 405 31.57 26.71 -15.40
CA ALA A 405 30.38 26.83 -16.24
C ALA A 405 29.94 25.48 -16.82
N GLN A 406 30.86 24.62 -17.26
CA GLN A 406 30.52 23.27 -17.72
C GLN A 406 29.94 22.44 -16.56
N PHE A 407 30.55 22.53 -15.38
CA PHE A 407 30.07 21.85 -14.18
C PHE A 407 28.65 22.28 -13.81
N SER A 408 28.35 23.58 -13.79
CA SER A 408 27.02 24.09 -13.45
C SER A 408 25.95 23.65 -14.45
N VAL A 409 26.26 23.65 -15.75
CA VAL A 409 25.35 23.17 -16.81
C VAL A 409 25.10 21.66 -16.68
N LEU A 410 26.13 20.86 -16.38
CA LEU A 410 25.96 19.42 -16.15
C LEU A 410 25.11 19.12 -14.93
N LEU A 411 25.27 19.88 -13.84
CA LEU A 411 24.43 19.70 -12.66
C LEU A 411 22.97 20.05 -12.94
N VAL A 412 22.71 21.16 -13.64
CA VAL A 412 21.33 21.58 -13.93
C VAL A 412 20.64 20.63 -14.91
N THR A 413 21.38 20.07 -15.87
CA THR A 413 20.84 19.12 -16.85
C THR A 413 20.54 17.77 -16.21
N LEU A 414 21.50 17.18 -15.48
CA LEU A 414 21.31 15.90 -14.80
C LEU A 414 20.27 16.00 -13.67
N GLY A 415 20.42 17.01 -12.81
CA GLY A 415 19.50 17.27 -11.70
C GLY A 415 18.10 17.63 -12.20
N GLY A 416 18.01 18.50 -13.20
CA GLY A 416 16.74 18.92 -13.81
C GLY A 416 16.01 17.75 -14.49
N ALA A 417 16.72 16.92 -15.25
CA ALA A 417 16.13 15.73 -15.86
C ALA A 417 15.55 14.77 -14.81
N LEU A 418 16.30 14.46 -13.75
CA LEU A 418 15.82 13.58 -12.68
C LEU A 418 14.65 14.21 -11.92
N LEU A 419 14.70 15.52 -11.66
CA LEU A 419 13.63 16.26 -11.00
C LEU A 419 12.36 16.25 -11.85
N LEU A 420 12.45 16.43 -13.16
CA LEU A 420 11.28 16.37 -14.05
C LEU A 420 10.68 14.96 -14.07
N ILE A 421 11.51 13.92 -14.24
CA ILE A 421 11.03 12.53 -14.27
C ILE A 421 10.27 12.17 -12.98
N ARG A 422 10.82 12.55 -11.82
CA ARG A 422 10.23 12.23 -10.52
C ARG A 422 9.10 13.18 -10.13
N GLY A 423 9.29 14.47 -10.37
CA GLY A 423 8.38 15.54 -9.99
C GLY A 423 7.12 15.59 -10.84
N LEU A 424 7.15 15.20 -12.11
CA LEU A 424 5.93 15.08 -12.92
C LEU A 424 4.97 14.01 -12.38
N ARG A 425 5.51 12.98 -11.70
CA ARG A 425 4.71 11.91 -11.07
C ARG A 425 4.22 12.27 -9.67
N ALA A 426 4.87 13.21 -8.98
CA ALA A 426 4.51 13.63 -7.63
C ALA A 426 4.94 15.09 -7.38
N PRO A 427 4.23 16.07 -7.96
CA PRO A 427 4.69 17.45 -8.01
C PRO A 427 4.79 18.10 -6.62
N GLY A 428 3.93 17.71 -5.68
CA GLY A 428 3.97 18.19 -4.30
C GLY A 428 5.23 17.72 -3.55
N LEU A 429 5.61 16.45 -3.70
CA LEU A 429 6.82 15.92 -3.06
C LEU A 429 8.08 16.66 -3.49
N TYR A 430 8.21 17.04 -4.76
CA TYR A 430 9.43 17.66 -5.30
C TYR A 430 9.36 19.18 -5.43
N GLY A 431 8.29 19.79 -4.89
CA GLY A 431 8.11 21.25 -4.87
C GLY A 431 7.95 21.89 -6.25
N LEU A 432 7.33 21.18 -7.20
CA LEU A 432 7.05 21.71 -8.55
C LEU A 432 5.72 22.48 -8.62
N ARG A 433 5.17 22.88 -7.48
CA ARG A 433 3.93 23.64 -7.40
C ARG A 433 4.18 25.13 -7.56
N ARG A 434 3.09 25.85 -7.88
CA ARG A 434 3.08 27.31 -7.76
C ARG A 434 3.30 27.70 -6.30
N PRO A 435 4.15 28.70 -6.02
CA PRO A 435 4.37 29.18 -4.66
C PRO A 435 3.07 29.53 -3.94
N ALA A 436 2.89 28.98 -2.74
CA ALA A 436 1.75 29.25 -1.88
C ALA A 436 2.11 30.33 -0.83
N GLY A 437 1.29 31.39 -0.75
CA GLY A 437 1.43 32.44 0.25
C GLY A 437 2.73 33.26 0.15
N LEU A 438 2.91 34.18 1.10
CA LEU A 438 4.10 35.05 1.22
C LEU A 438 4.80 34.90 2.58
N ASP A 439 4.36 33.95 3.41
CA ASP A 439 4.86 33.75 4.78
C ASP A 439 6.37 33.40 4.79
N TRP A 440 6.87 32.83 3.69
CA TRP A 440 8.28 32.52 3.48
C TRP A 440 9.19 33.77 3.41
N CYS A 441 8.65 34.97 3.15
CA CYS A 441 9.42 36.21 3.12
C CYS A 441 10.10 36.54 4.46
N ILE A 442 9.56 36.03 5.58
CA ILE A 442 10.15 36.15 6.92
C ILE A 442 11.57 35.54 6.97
N LEU A 443 11.86 34.58 6.09
CA LEU A 443 13.16 33.90 6.02
C LEU A 443 14.20 34.68 5.20
N LEU A 444 13.80 35.75 4.52
CA LEU A 444 14.67 36.53 3.64
C LEU A 444 15.90 37.11 4.38
N PRO A 445 15.78 37.73 5.57
CA PRO A 445 16.96 38.21 6.30
C PRO A 445 17.94 37.09 6.62
N SER A 446 17.44 35.93 7.08
CA SER A 446 18.30 34.77 7.39
C SER A 446 19.01 34.22 6.16
N ALA A 447 18.32 34.19 5.01
CA ALA A 447 18.93 33.81 3.73
C ALA A 447 20.02 34.80 3.30
N ILE A 448 19.78 36.11 3.40
CA ILE A 448 20.77 37.15 3.07
C ILE A 448 21.98 37.06 4.01
N PHE A 449 21.78 36.94 5.32
CA PHE A 449 22.88 36.78 6.27
C PHE A 449 23.70 35.52 6.01
N GLY A 450 23.04 34.38 5.75
CA GLY A 450 23.72 33.15 5.37
C GLY A 450 24.51 33.30 4.07
N ALA A 451 23.98 34.02 3.09
CA ALA A 451 24.66 34.30 1.82
C ALA A 451 25.91 35.18 2.02
N LEU A 452 25.79 36.30 2.75
CA LEU A 452 26.90 37.21 3.06
C LEU A 452 28.01 36.54 3.88
N ALA A 453 27.65 35.60 4.75
CA ALA A 453 28.60 34.73 5.46
C ALA A 453 29.28 33.69 4.55
N GLY A 454 29.07 33.74 3.23
CA GLY A 454 29.62 32.81 2.26
C GLY A 454 28.85 31.50 2.18
N GLY A 455 27.54 31.50 2.41
CA GLY A 455 26.71 30.31 2.36
C GLY A 455 26.25 29.92 0.96
N VAL A 456 26.15 30.86 0.03
CA VAL A 456 25.62 30.63 -1.33
C VAL A 456 26.68 30.06 -2.29
N TRP A 457 26.21 29.37 -3.33
CA TRP A 457 27.07 28.79 -4.36
C TRP A 457 27.24 29.78 -5.52
N ILE A 458 28.44 30.34 -5.64
CA ILE A 458 28.83 31.27 -6.71
C ILE A 458 30.01 30.64 -7.45
N PRO A 459 29.99 30.54 -8.80
CA PRO A 459 31.10 29.94 -9.55
C PRO A 459 32.37 30.80 -9.44
N VAL A 460 33.55 30.16 -9.39
CA VAL A 460 34.84 30.86 -9.53
C VAL A 460 34.95 31.44 -10.95
N PRO A 461 35.54 32.65 -11.13
CA PRO A 461 35.80 33.19 -12.46
C PRO A 461 36.69 32.24 -13.26
N ALA A 462 36.49 32.13 -14.57
CA ALA A 462 37.28 31.19 -15.36
C ALA A 462 38.75 31.65 -15.41
N THR A 463 39.67 30.74 -15.06
CA THR A 463 41.12 31.00 -15.17
C THR A 463 41.66 30.85 -16.59
N THR A 464 40.83 30.36 -17.52
CA THR A 464 41.14 30.15 -18.93
C THR A 464 40.12 30.88 -19.80
N PRO A 465 40.50 31.37 -21.00
CA PRO A 465 39.57 32.05 -21.90
C PRO A 465 38.39 31.15 -22.25
N VAL A 466 37.20 31.47 -21.76
CA VAL A 466 35.94 30.86 -22.15
C VAL A 466 35.14 31.85 -23.00
N PRO A 467 34.29 31.37 -23.94
CA PRO A 467 33.31 32.22 -24.60
C PRO A 467 32.56 33.12 -23.59
N GLY A 468 32.53 34.43 -23.83
CA GLY A 468 32.07 35.44 -22.85
C GLY A 468 30.63 35.28 -22.34
N TRP A 469 29.80 34.45 -22.98
CA TRP A 469 28.46 34.12 -22.52
C TRP A 469 28.41 33.01 -21.45
N LEU A 470 29.49 32.26 -21.25
CA LEU A 470 29.52 31.11 -20.34
C LEU A 470 29.66 31.50 -18.86
N GLU A 471 30.35 32.61 -18.56
CA GLU A 471 30.49 33.10 -17.18
C GLU A 471 29.17 33.58 -16.57
N PRO A 472 28.37 34.46 -17.20
CA PRO A 472 27.07 34.85 -16.66
C PRO A 472 26.10 33.68 -16.58
N LEU A 473 26.24 32.69 -17.48
CA LEU A 473 25.44 31.47 -17.42
C LEU A 473 25.75 30.64 -16.17
N GLY A 474 27.01 30.57 -15.73
CA GLY A 474 27.41 29.90 -14.49
C GLY A 474 26.75 30.49 -13.25
N VAL A 475 26.70 31.83 -13.17
CA VAL A 475 26.08 32.57 -12.06
C VAL A 475 24.57 32.30 -11.96
N LEU A 476 23.90 32.05 -13.08
CA LEU A 476 22.48 31.69 -13.10
C LEU A 476 22.23 30.20 -12.84
N THR A 477 23.01 29.33 -13.50
CA THR A 477 22.77 27.88 -13.53
C THR A 477 23.24 27.17 -12.26
N LEU A 478 24.30 27.63 -11.59
CA LEU A 478 24.80 26.96 -10.39
C LEU A 478 23.84 27.08 -9.19
N PRO A 479 23.31 28.27 -8.84
CA PRO A 479 22.26 28.40 -7.81
C PRO A 479 21.03 27.56 -8.13
N LEU A 480 20.58 27.59 -9.39
CA LEU A 480 19.45 26.80 -9.87
C LEU A 480 19.70 25.30 -9.67
N ALA A 481 20.87 24.80 -10.08
CA ALA A 481 21.23 23.41 -9.94
C ALA A 481 21.31 22.97 -8.48
N ALA A 482 21.87 23.83 -7.61
CA ALA A 482 21.94 23.57 -6.18
C ALA A 482 20.53 23.39 -5.58
N GLU A 483 19.60 24.30 -5.86
CA GLU A 483 18.25 24.19 -5.31
C GLU A 483 17.46 23.01 -5.91
N VAL A 484 17.65 22.70 -7.19
CA VAL A 484 17.10 21.50 -7.84
C VAL A 484 17.57 20.22 -7.12
N ILE A 485 18.87 20.11 -6.81
CA ILE A 485 19.44 18.92 -6.17
C ILE A 485 19.04 18.83 -4.70
N PHE A 486 19.22 19.91 -3.92
CA PHE A 486 19.04 19.85 -2.48
C PHE A 486 17.59 20.05 -2.03
N ARG A 487 16.83 20.97 -2.66
CA ARG A 487 15.45 21.31 -2.26
C ARG A 487 14.41 20.60 -3.12
N GLY A 488 14.73 20.32 -4.37
CA GLY A 488 13.94 19.44 -5.24
C GLY A 488 14.14 17.98 -4.88
N LEU A 489 15.29 17.41 -5.21
CA LEU A 489 15.52 15.96 -5.18
C LEU A 489 15.78 15.40 -3.77
N LEU A 490 16.77 15.91 -3.05
CA LEU A 490 17.15 15.40 -1.74
C LEU A 490 16.04 15.65 -0.72
N HIS A 491 15.63 16.90 -0.52
CA HIS A 491 14.53 17.26 0.36
C HIS A 491 13.25 16.54 -0.09
N GLY A 492 12.87 16.63 -1.37
CA GLY A 492 11.64 16.01 -1.86
C GLY A 492 11.57 14.50 -1.66
N GLY A 493 12.70 13.80 -1.75
CA GLY A 493 12.79 12.37 -1.43
C GLY A 493 12.55 12.03 0.04
N LEU A 494 12.79 13.00 0.95
CA LEU A 494 12.57 12.84 2.39
C LEU A 494 11.14 13.17 2.81
N VAL A 495 10.43 14.09 2.13
CA VAL A 495 9.06 14.53 2.49
C VAL A 495 8.09 13.35 2.62
N ALA A 496 8.28 12.28 1.84
CA ALA A 496 7.42 11.10 1.88
C ALA A 496 7.50 10.28 3.19
N SER A 497 8.42 10.57 4.11
CA SER A 497 8.63 9.78 5.33
C SER A 497 8.89 10.60 6.59
N PHE A 498 8.92 11.93 6.46
CA PHE A 498 9.15 12.85 7.57
C PHE A 498 8.09 13.95 7.57
N ALA A 499 7.73 14.42 8.75
CA ALA A 499 6.87 15.58 8.89
C ALA A 499 7.58 16.83 8.35
N VAL A 500 6.82 17.69 7.69
CA VAL A 500 7.25 18.97 7.11
C VAL A 500 6.32 20.08 7.59
N GLN A 501 6.75 21.33 7.45
CA GLN A 501 5.86 22.46 7.68
C GLN A 501 4.75 22.54 6.62
N GLU A 502 3.59 23.03 7.04
CA GLU A 502 2.47 23.33 6.14
C GLU A 502 2.36 24.84 5.90
N CYS A 503 1.86 25.26 4.73
CA CYS A 503 1.58 26.66 4.46
C CYS A 503 0.51 27.19 5.44
N GLY A 504 0.79 28.28 6.16
CA GLY A 504 -0.11 28.82 7.19
C GLY A 504 -0.15 28.05 8.53
N GLY A 505 0.57 26.93 8.66
CA GLY A 505 0.70 26.16 9.90
C GLY A 505 1.75 26.71 10.88
N PRO A 506 2.03 26.01 11.99
CA PRO A 506 3.09 26.39 12.93
C PRO A 506 4.49 26.29 12.29
N TRP A 507 5.42 27.13 12.76
CA TRP A 507 6.82 27.11 12.32
C TRP A 507 7.57 25.95 12.99
N LEU A 508 8.27 25.14 12.19
CA LEU A 508 8.99 23.97 12.65
C LEU A 508 10.25 23.76 11.80
N LEU A 509 11.40 23.53 12.44
CA LEU A 509 12.57 23.08 11.69
C LEU A 509 12.48 21.57 11.44
N SER A 510 12.13 21.17 10.22
CA SER A 510 11.87 19.77 9.88
C SER A 510 13.17 18.97 9.66
N CYS A 511 13.12 17.65 9.86
CA CYS A 511 14.24 16.76 9.53
C CYS A 511 14.68 16.87 8.05
N PRO A 512 13.78 16.91 7.05
CA PRO A 512 14.15 17.15 5.66
C PRO A 512 14.95 18.44 5.44
N VAL A 513 14.58 19.54 6.13
CA VAL A 513 15.31 20.81 6.05
C VAL A 513 16.71 20.67 6.65
N ILE A 514 16.84 20.09 7.84
CA ILE A 514 18.13 19.93 8.52
C ILE A 514 19.08 19.09 7.66
N LEU A 515 18.60 17.93 7.17
CA LEU A 515 19.41 17.04 6.35
C LEU A 515 19.78 17.70 5.02
N SER A 516 18.83 18.33 4.33
CA SER A 516 19.09 19.03 3.07
C SER A 516 20.10 20.18 3.24
N ALA A 517 19.99 20.97 4.31
CA ALA A 517 20.94 22.03 4.64
C ALA A 517 22.33 21.48 4.98
N GLY A 518 22.41 20.39 5.75
CA GLY A 518 23.67 19.72 6.08
C GLY A 518 24.40 19.19 4.85
N PHE A 519 23.69 18.49 3.95
CA PHE A 519 24.28 18.02 2.69
C PHE A 519 24.68 19.17 1.76
N TYR A 520 23.87 20.23 1.68
CA TYR A 520 24.20 21.44 0.92
C TYR A 520 25.50 22.08 1.44
N ALA A 521 25.65 22.22 2.75
CA ALA A 521 26.84 22.80 3.38
C ALA A 521 28.08 21.90 3.20
N LEU A 522 27.93 20.59 3.35
CA LEU A 522 29.00 19.61 3.12
C LEU A 522 29.53 19.69 1.68
N TRP A 523 28.63 19.66 0.69
CA TRP A 523 29.03 19.77 -0.71
C TRP A 523 29.59 21.16 -1.04
N GLY A 524 29.07 22.23 -0.42
CA GLY A 524 29.66 23.56 -0.51
C GLY A 524 31.13 23.58 -0.06
N ALA A 525 31.46 22.92 1.06
CA ALA A 525 32.83 22.79 1.54
C ALA A 525 33.71 21.98 0.57
N ILE A 526 33.20 20.87 0.02
CA ILE A 526 33.92 20.06 -0.97
C ILE A 526 34.22 20.88 -2.24
N LEU A 527 33.23 21.59 -2.79
CA LEU A 527 33.38 22.36 -4.03
C LEU A 527 34.33 23.56 -3.89
N ARG A 528 34.51 24.07 -2.67
CA ARG A 528 35.48 25.13 -2.34
C ARG A 528 36.89 24.63 -2.05
N HIS A 529 37.05 23.33 -1.82
CA HIS A 529 38.35 22.77 -1.48
C HIS A 529 39.38 23.16 -2.57
N PRO A 530 40.61 23.56 -2.23
CA PRO A 530 41.59 24.07 -3.21
C PRO A 530 41.87 23.12 -4.38
N ALA A 531 41.74 21.80 -4.15
CA ALA A 531 41.90 20.79 -5.20
C ALA A 531 40.74 20.74 -6.21
N ILE A 532 39.57 21.32 -5.88
CA ILE A 532 38.36 21.33 -6.73
C ILE A 532 38.08 22.75 -7.25
N SER A 533 38.05 23.74 -6.36
CA SER A 533 37.97 25.19 -6.68
C SER A 533 36.89 25.58 -7.70
N LEU A 534 35.68 25.03 -7.55
CA LEU A 534 34.55 25.33 -8.45
C LEU A 534 33.64 26.45 -7.94
N THR A 535 33.69 26.77 -6.65
CA THR A 535 32.90 27.86 -6.04
C THR A 535 33.77 28.85 -5.26
N GLN A 536 33.37 30.12 -5.28
CA GLN A 536 34.10 31.21 -4.62
C GLN A 536 34.04 31.09 -3.09
N ALA A 537 35.16 31.46 -2.44
CA ALA A 537 35.20 31.79 -1.02
C ALA A 537 35.02 33.30 -0.87
N THR A 538 33.87 33.74 -0.38
CA THR A 538 33.53 35.18 -0.34
C THR A 538 33.98 35.86 0.95
N THR A 539 34.21 35.11 2.03
CA THR A 539 34.61 35.68 3.34
C THR A 539 35.40 34.70 4.21
N GLY A 540 36.50 35.20 4.81
CA GLY A 540 37.37 34.47 5.74
C GLY A 540 38.51 33.70 5.06
N GLY A 541 39.66 33.60 5.75
CA GLY A 541 40.80 32.81 5.29
C GLY A 541 40.50 31.31 5.18
N PRO A 542 41.44 30.49 4.68
CA PRO A 542 41.23 29.06 4.42
C PRO A 542 40.77 28.25 5.64
N ASP A 543 41.02 28.72 6.87
CA ASP A 543 40.65 28.08 8.13
C ASP A 543 39.31 28.57 8.73
N SER A 544 38.58 29.43 8.02
CA SER A 544 37.33 30.00 8.52
C SER A 544 36.17 29.00 8.49
N THR A 545 35.49 28.79 9.63
CA THR A 545 34.24 28.01 9.70
C THR A 545 33.01 28.80 9.27
N LEU A 546 33.15 30.12 9.07
CA LEU A 546 32.06 31.03 8.74
C LEU A 546 31.27 30.61 7.48
N PRO A 547 31.91 30.20 6.36
CA PRO A 547 31.18 29.78 5.16
C PRO A 547 30.37 28.50 5.34
N LEU A 548 30.79 27.60 6.24
CA LEU A 548 30.04 26.38 6.57
C LEU A 548 28.78 26.72 7.37
N LEU A 549 28.92 27.58 8.39
CA LEU A 549 27.79 28.08 9.18
C LEU A 549 26.82 28.91 8.32
N GLY A 550 27.35 29.75 7.43
CA GLY A 550 26.57 30.51 6.44
C GLY A 550 25.79 29.59 5.51
N ALA A 551 26.40 28.50 5.03
CA ALA A 551 25.74 27.52 4.16
C ALA A 551 24.64 26.73 4.89
N LEU A 552 24.85 26.40 6.18
CA LEU A 552 23.83 25.78 7.02
C LEU A 552 22.64 26.72 7.24
N LEU A 553 22.90 27.98 7.58
CA LEU A 553 21.86 28.99 7.81
C LEU A 553 21.06 29.28 6.53
N PHE A 554 21.76 29.58 5.42
CA PHE A 554 21.12 29.78 4.11
C PHE A 554 20.33 28.55 3.71
N GLY A 555 20.94 27.37 3.89
CA GLY A 555 20.33 26.12 3.48
C GLY A 555 19.08 25.75 4.28
N ALA A 556 19.05 26.07 5.57
CA ALA A 556 17.89 25.92 6.43
C ALA A 556 16.78 26.90 6.01
N ALA A 557 17.12 28.19 5.82
CA ALA A 557 16.18 29.22 5.37
C ALA A 557 15.54 28.85 4.02
N ALA A 558 16.33 28.48 3.01
CA ALA A 558 15.84 28.06 1.71
C ALA A 558 14.97 26.80 1.78
N GLY A 559 15.33 25.85 2.66
CA GLY A 559 14.55 24.63 2.90
C GLY A 559 13.19 24.91 3.57
N MET A 560 13.16 25.77 4.59
CA MET A 560 11.91 26.18 5.24
C MET A 560 11.02 26.97 4.28
N ALA A 561 11.62 27.86 3.47
CA ALA A 561 10.89 28.61 2.46
C ALA A 561 10.23 27.69 1.42
N ARG A 562 10.92 26.60 1.03
CA ARG A 562 10.37 25.56 0.15
C ARG A 562 9.17 24.84 0.76
N GLU A 563 9.19 24.51 2.05
CA GLU A 563 8.03 23.89 2.70
C GLU A 563 6.84 24.86 2.80
N ARG A 564 7.11 26.10 3.22
CA ARG A 564 6.06 27.13 3.38
C ARG A 564 5.39 27.53 2.08
N SER A 565 6.15 27.58 1.00
CA SER A 565 5.66 27.90 -0.33
C SER A 565 5.24 26.69 -1.15
N GLU A 566 5.55 25.47 -0.69
CA GLU A 566 5.44 24.22 -1.46
C GLU A 566 6.20 24.24 -2.80
N SER A 567 7.14 25.17 -2.98
CA SER A 567 7.76 25.43 -4.27
C SER A 567 9.27 25.62 -4.16
N ILE A 568 10.01 24.92 -5.01
CA ILE A 568 11.46 25.14 -5.14
C ILE A 568 11.77 26.48 -5.82
N ALA A 569 10.82 27.07 -6.55
CA ALA A 569 11.02 28.35 -7.23
C ALA A 569 11.36 29.46 -6.23
N VAL A 570 10.79 29.39 -5.01
CA VAL A 570 11.10 30.33 -3.93
C VAL A 570 12.53 30.13 -3.44
N SER A 571 13.01 28.89 -3.28
CA SER A 571 14.40 28.63 -2.90
C SER A 571 15.38 29.12 -3.95
N ILE A 572 15.08 28.91 -5.23
CA ILE A 572 15.89 29.41 -6.36
C ILE A 572 15.97 30.94 -6.31
N LEU A 573 14.82 31.61 -6.11
CA LEU A 573 14.75 33.06 -5.98
C LEU A 573 15.58 33.56 -4.78
N LEU A 574 15.45 32.95 -3.61
CA LEU A 574 16.24 33.31 -2.42
C LEU A 574 17.74 33.12 -2.67
N HIS A 575 18.12 32.08 -3.41
CA HIS A 575 19.52 31.87 -3.78
C HIS A 575 20.04 32.97 -4.70
N TRP A 576 19.30 33.34 -5.74
CA TRP A 576 19.68 34.45 -6.62
C TRP A 576 19.74 35.79 -5.88
N ILE A 577 18.81 36.07 -4.97
CA ILE A 577 18.88 37.26 -4.10
C ILE A 577 20.14 37.22 -3.24
N GLY A 578 20.49 36.07 -2.67
CA GLY A 578 21.72 35.88 -1.91
C GLY A 578 22.98 36.13 -2.75
N VAL A 579 23.03 35.59 -3.97
CA VAL A 579 24.13 35.85 -4.92
C VAL A 579 24.23 37.35 -5.24
N ALA A 580 23.11 38.01 -5.55
CA ALA A 580 23.09 39.45 -5.81
C ALA A 580 23.58 40.26 -4.60
N ALA A 581 23.15 39.92 -3.39
CA ALA A 581 23.59 40.57 -2.16
C ALA A 581 25.11 40.46 -1.95
N VAL A 582 25.68 39.28 -2.20
CA VAL A 582 27.13 39.06 -2.11
C VAL A 582 27.90 39.87 -3.16
N LEU A 583 27.42 39.90 -4.41
CA LEU A 583 28.08 40.64 -5.48
C LEU A 583 27.97 42.17 -5.32
N LEU A 584 26.90 42.67 -4.69
CA LEU A 584 26.68 44.10 -4.45
C LEU A 584 27.32 44.61 -3.15
N ALA A 585 27.61 43.74 -2.18
CA ALA A 585 28.16 44.12 -0.88
C ALA A 585 29.43 45.01 -0.96
N PRO A 586 30.41 44.74 -1.85
CA PRO A 586 31.59 45.61 -1.98
C PRO A 586 31.26 47.04 -2.40
N TYR A 587 30.21 47.24 -3.21
CA TYR A 587 29.80 48.56 -3.72
C TYR A 587 28.97 49.35 -2.69
N LEU A 588 28.26 48.65 -1.81
CA LEU A 588 27.51 49.27 -0.71
C LEU A 588 28.43 49.76 0.41
N GLY A 589 29.54 49.05 0.66
CA GLY A 589 30.56 49.47 1.63
C GLY A 589 31.36 50.71 1.21
N SER A 590 31.33 51.08 -0.07
CA SER A 590 31.94 52.31 -0.60
C SER A 590 31.01 53.53 -0.62
N LEU A 591 29.74 53.37 -0.23
CA LEU A 591 28.72 54.43 -0.19
C LEU A 591 28.45 54.95 1.23
N VAL A 592 29.10 54.37 2.24
CA VAL A 592 29.11 54.79 3.66
C VAL A 592 30.54 55.18 4.01
#